data_AF-A0A5E4KEN1-F1
#
_entry.id   AF-A0A5E4KEN1-F1
#
_cell.length_a   1.000
_cell.length_b   1.000
_cell.length_c   1.000
_cell.angle_alpha   90.00
_cell.angle_beta   90.00
_cell.angle_gamma   90.00
#
_symmetry.space_group_name_H-M   'P 1'
#
loop_
_entity.id
_entity.type
_entity.pdbx_description
1 polymer ?
#
loop_
_entity_poly.entity_id
_entity_poly.type
_entity_poly.pdbx_seq_one_letter_code
_entity_poly.pdbx_strand_id
1 'polypeptide(L)'
;MFPKVSETMVTSDMMHSDLAVFDIVYNPQNTRLLQEATKAGAKTLDGVMMLVYQGACAFKIWTGITPPIDIMEKAVREKLK
;
A
#
# COMPACT_ATOMS: atom_id res chain seq x y z
N MET A 1 -9.99 7.68 6.02
CA MET A 1 -10.41 6.40 6.63
C MET A 1 -9.28 5.95 7.54
N PHE A 2 -9.56 5.59 8.79
CA PHE A 2 -8.57 5.06 9.73
C PHE A 2 -8.99 3.63 10.08
N PRO A 3 -8.22 2.61 9.68
CA PRO A 3 -8.53 1.23 10.01
C PRO A 3 -8.22 0.95 11.49
N LYS A 4 -8.62 -0.23 11.95
CA LYS A 4 -8.21 -0.73 13.27
C LYS A 4 -6.72 -1.11 13.25
N VAL A 5 -5.87 -0.15 13.59
CA VAL A 5 -4.41 -0.23 13.39
C VAL A 5 -3.70 -1.33 14.18
N SER A 6 -4.30 -1.86 15.25
CA SER A 6 -3.72 -2.88 16.12
C SER A 6 -4.19 -4.31 15.81
N GLU A 7 -5.10 -4.49 14.86
CA GLU A 7 -5.67 -5.80 14.50
C GLU A 7 -5.05 -6.31 13.19
N THR A 8 -4.86 -7.63 13.09
CA THR A 8 -4.52 -8.34 11.85
C THR A 8 -5.19 -9.70 11.86
N MET A 9 -5.57 -10.20 10.68
CA MET A 9 -6.14 -11.54 10.52
C MET A 9 -5.08 -12.64 10.41
N VAL A 10 -3.84 -12.26 10.07
CA VAL A 10 -2.74 -13.20 9.82
C VAL A 10 -1.52 -12.74 10.62
N THR A 11 -0.84 -13.69 11.26
CA THR A 11 0.35 -13.48 12.08
C THR A 11 1.60 -14.10 11.43
N SER A 12 2.77 -13.70 11.91
CA SER A 12 4.07 -14.10 11.37
C SER A 12 4.30 -15.61 11.26
N ASP A 13 3.74 -16.40 12.18
CA ASP A 13 3.84 -17.87 12.20
C ASP A 13 3.06 -18.55 11.06
N MET A 14 2.17 -17.81 10.38
CA MET A 14 1.41 -18.28 9.23
C MET A 14 2.05 -17.88 7.88
N MET A 15 3.22 -17.25 7.91
CA MET A 15 3.92 -16.71 6.74
C MET A 15 5.36 -17.23 6.66
N HIS A 16 5.99 -17.09 5.50
CA HIS A 16 7.40 -17.41 5.27
C HIS A 16 8.05 -16.40 4.33
N SER A 17 9.38 -16.41 4.27
CA SER A 17 10.20 -15.39 3.61
C SER A 17 10.01 -15.28 2.10
N ASP A 18 9.49 -16.32 1.45
CA ASP A 18 9.30 -16.34 -0.01
C ASP A 18 7.99 -15.65 -0.45
N LEU A 19 7.17 -15.19 0.50
CA LEU A 19 5.94 -14.47 0.22
C LEU A 19 6.20 -12.98 -0.05
N ALA A 20 5.30 -12.39 -0.85
CA ALA A 20 5.10 -10.96 -0.92
C ALA A 20 3.73 -10.62 -0.31
N VAL A 21 3.71 -9.77 0.70
CA VAL A 21 2.50 -9.31 1.38
C VAL A 21 2.24 -7.87 1.00
N PHE A 22 1.06 -7.63 0.45
CA PHE A 22 0.59 -6.32 0.01
C PHE A 22 -0.67 -5.95 0.80
N ASP A 23 -0.68 -4.75 1.38
CA ASP A 23 -1.84 -4.22 2.10
C ASP A 23 -2.36 -2.98 1.36
N ILE A 24 -3.67 -2.94 1.11
CA ILE A 24 -4.31 -1.83 0.40
C ILE A 24 -4.44 -0.58 1.28
N VAL A 25 -4.30 -0.73 2.59
CA VAL A 25 -4.27 0.39 3.53
C VAL A 25 -2.99 1.20 3.32
N TYR A 26 -3.16 2.50 3.09
CA TYR A 26 -2.05 3.46 2.92
C TYR A 26 -1.94 4.46 4.08
N ASN A 27 -2.87 4.45 5.03
CA ASN A 27 -2.82 5.27 6.25
C ASN A 27 -3.36 4.48 7.46
N PRO A 28 -2.50 4.06 8.41
CA PRO A 28 -1.04 4.24 8.41
C PRO A 28 -0.35 3.38 7.35
N GLN A 29 0.84 3.78 6.89
CA GLN A 29 1.61 3.03 5.87
C GLN A 29 2.10 1.68 6.38
N ASN A 30 2.48 1.58 7.66
CA ASN A 30 3.00 0.35 8.25
C ASN A 30 1.93 -0.32 9.13
N THR A 31 1.01 -1.04 8.49
CA THR A 31 -0.09 -1.74 9.18
C THR A 31 0.42 -2.92 10.01
N ARG A 32 -0.43 -3.42 10.91
CA ARG A 32 -0.10 -4.62 11.70
C ARG A 32 0.20 -5.84 10.81
N LEU A 33 -0.49 -5.98 9.68
CA LEU A 33 -0.23 -7.05 8.70
C LEU A 33 1.19 -6.94 8.12
N LEU A 34 1.61 -5.75 7.69
CA LEU A 34 2.95 -5.54 7.13
C LEU A 34 4.06 -5.72 8.19
N GLN A 35 3.78 -5.37 9.45
CA GLN A 35 4.69 -5.65 10.57
C GLN A 35 4.87 -7.17 10.78
N GLU A 36 3.78 -7.94 10.82
CA GLU A 36 3.84 -9.40 10.95
C GLU A 36 4.53 -10.06 9.75
N ALA A 37 4.25 -9.58 8.54
CA ALA A 37 4.92 -10.06 7.32
C ALA A 37 6.42 -9.79 7.33
N THR A 38 6.83 -8.59 7.74
CA THR A 38 8.25 -8.24 7.90
C THR A 38 8.92 -9.13 8.95
N LYS A 39 8.24 -9.42 10.06
CA LYS A 39 8.71 -10.34 11.10
C LYS A 39 8.89 -11.78 10.59
N ALA A 40 8.05 -12.22 9.64
CA ALA A 40 8.19 -13.52 8.97
C ALA A 40 9.27 -13.54 7.87
N GLY A 41 9.94 -12.41 7.62
CA GLY A 41 10.95 -12.26 6.56
C GLY A 41 10.36 -12.11 5.15
N ALA A 42 9.04 -11.91 5.03
CA ALA A 42 8.38 -11.72 3.75
C ALA A 42 8.67 -10.32 3.18
N LYS A 43 8.58 -10.18 1.85
CA LYS A 43 8.63 -8.86 1.20
C LYS A 43 7.31 -8.15 1.44
N THR A 44 7.36 -6.85 1.75
CA THR A 44 6.17 -6.05 2.04
C THR A 44 5.97 -4.92 1.03
N LEU A 45 4.72 -4.63 0.69
CA LEU A 45 4.32 -3.52 -0.15
C LEU A 45 3.15 -2.75 0.49
N ASP A 46 3.30 -1.43 0.57
CA ASP A 46 2.26 -0.52 1.08
C ASP A 46 1.15 -0.26 0.04
N GLY A 47 0.01 0.28 0.49
CA GLY A 47 -1.14 0.56 -0.36
C GLY A 47 -1.02 1.81 -1.23
N VAL A 48 0.07 2.59 -1.14
CA VAL A 48 0.19 3.89 -1.81
C VAL A 48 0.13 3.73 -3.32
N MET A 49 0.86 2.75 -3.87
CA MET A 49 0.89 2.53 -5.31
C MET A 49 -0.48 2.15 -5.86
N MET A 50 -1.27 1.38 -5.14
CA MET A 50 -2.64 1.06 -5.56
C MET A 50 -3.51 2.32 -5.60
N LEU A 51 -3.42 3.20 -4.59
CA LEU A 51 -4.10 4.50 -4.60
C LEU A 51 -3.67 5.38 -5.79
N VAL A 52 -2.39 5.37 -6.14
CA VAL A 52 -1.86 6.14 -7.28
C VAL A 52 -2.38 5.58 -8.60
N TYR A 53 -2.25 4.26 -8.82
CA TYR A 53 -2.62 3.64 -10.08
C TYR A 53 -4.12 3.66 -10.36
N GLN A 54 -4.97 3.51 -9.33
CA GLN A 54 -6.42 3.65 -9.53
C GLN A 54 -6.79 5.07 -10.00
N GLY A 55 -6.15 6.09 -9.40
CA GLY A 55 -6.40 7.49 -9.76
C GLY A 55 -5.84 7.82 -11.14
N ALA A 56 -4.69 7.24 -11.49
CA ALA A 56 -4.10 7.38 -12.81
C ALA A 56 -4.98 6.76 -13.91
N CYS A 57 -5.59 5.60 -13.63
CA CYS A 57 -6.55 4.98 -14.53
C CYS A 57 -7.76 5.89 -14.77
N ALA A 58 -8.36 6.42 -13.70
CA ALA A 58 -9.47 7.36 -13.80
C ALA A 58 -9.09 8.65 -14.55
N PHE A 59 -7.92 9.22 -14.26
CA PHE A 59 -7.38 10.39 -14.96
C PHE A 59 -7.25 10.13 -16.47
N LYS A 60 -6.70 8.98 -16.86
CA LYS A 60 -6.57 8.60 -18.27
C LYS A 60 -7.93 8.43 -18.94
N ILE A 61 -8.90 7.81 -18.27
CA ILE A 61 -10.26 7.62 -18.78
C ILE A 61 -10.92 8.97 -19.05
N TRP A 62 -10.81 9.94 -18.13
CA TRP A 62 -11.50 11.22 -18.26
C TRP A 62 -10.81 12.22 -19.19
N THR A 63 -9.48 12.19 -19.25
CA THR A 63 -8.71 13.22 -19.98
C THR A 63 -8.15 12.73 -21.30
N GLY A 64 -8.02 11.41 -21.49
CA GLY A 64 -7.27 10.82 -22.60
C GLY A 64 -5.75 11.02 -22.52
N ILE A 65 -5.24 11.69 -21.48
CA ILE A 65 -3.82 12.02 -21.31
C ILE A 65 -3.12 10.91 -20.52
N THR A 66 -1.86 10.62 -20.87
CA THR A 66 -1.00 9.72 -20.09
C THR A 66 -0.75 10.32 -18.69
N PRO A 67 -1.18 9.64 -17.62
CA PRO A 67 -1.05 10.16 -16.26
C PRO A 67 0.42 10.22 -15.81
N PRO A 68 0.87 11.30 -15.16
CA PRO A 68 2.22 11.42 -14.63
C PRO A 68 2.34 10.70 -13.27
N ILE A 69 2.52 9.37 -13.30
CA ILE A 69 2.52 8.50 -12.11
C ILE A 69 3.48 8.97 -11.03
N ASP A 70 4.73 9.29 -11.39
CA ASP A 70 5.76 9.68 -10.41
C ASP A 70 5.37 10.96 -9.64
N ILE A 71 4.70 11.90 -10.30
CA ILE A 71 4.21 13.14 -9.68
C ILE A 71 3.05 12.82 -8.73
N MET A 72 2.14 11.96 -9.16
CA MET A 72 1.00 11.53 -8.35
C MET A 72 1.45 10.78 -7.09
N GLU A 73 2.42 9.87 -7.22
CA GLU A 73 3.01 9.15 -6.09
C GLU A 73 3.68 10.10 -5.11
N LYS A 74 4.55 10.98 -5.61
CA LYS A 74 5.25 11.96 -4.77
C LYS A 74 4.27 12.82 -3.98
N ALA A 75 3.21 13.31 -4.62
CA ALA A 75 2.20 14.12 -3.97
C ALA A 75 1.47 13.38 -2.83
N VAL A 76 1.18 12.08 -3.01
CA VAL A 76 0.57 11.26 -1.96
C VAL A 76 1.55 11.05 -0.80
N ARG A 77 2.80 10.66 -1.08
CA ARG A 77 3.80 10.40 -0.04
C ARG A 77 4.15 11.64 0.78
N GLU A 78 4.14 12.83 0.19
CA GLU A 78 4.37 14.09 0.92
C GLU A 78 3.25 14.42 1.94
N LYS A 79 2.04 13.91 1.70
CA LYS A 79 0.86 14.16 2.55
C LYS A 79 0.62 13.08 3.59
N LEU A 80 1.09 11.86 3.35
CA LEU A 80 1.09 10.79 4.32
C LEU A 80 2.32 10.95 5.23
N LYS A 81 2.19 11.79 6.27
CA LYS A 81 3.11 11.88 7.40
C LYS A 81 2.45 11.30 8.64
#